data_AF-A0A2E4VBS2-F1
#
_entry.id   AF-A0A2E4VBS2-F1
#
_cell.length_a   1.000
_cell.length_b   1.000
_cell.length_c   1.000
_cell.angle_alpha   90.00
_cell.angle_beta   90.00
_cell.angle_gamma   90.00
#
_symmetry.space_group_name_H-M   'P 1'
#
loop_
_entity.id
_entity.type
_entity.pdbx_description
1 polymer ?
#
loop_
_entity_poly.entity_id
_entity_poly.type
_entity_poly.pdbx_seq_one_letter_code
_entity_poly.pdbx_strand_id
1 'polypeptide(L)'
;MPDRFTIAKLIQCSELELKVLAGQNGLDRQIHSVQSNRPGLALCGHFDSFGYDRIQIFGKGEVSYLHQLSTTERHWILSRLFSYQIPCLVFTTNLTPSPEIVSLSHERHIPLLQTGHDSSTFTNFLLHFLENEFGPTEFIHGNLVDVYGLGVLILGPSGIGKSEASLELLRKGHRLIADDTVLLKKVSEHRVFGIRPNPLKHYMEIRGLGIIDVVSLFGITAIGNRKQVELVVSLEIWDKNRAYERTGLEEQHYQFHKELIPKVVLPVAPGRNISNLIETATANLWSKKMGVNAPEELDKTLSNMMNDDEKQDHIENWQHQALLFSPN
;
A
#
# COMPACT_ATOMS: atom_id res chain seq x y z
N MET A 1 1.34 -21.02 -0.47
CA MET A 1 -0.03 -20.70 0.01
C MET A 1 0.15 -19.88 1.26
N PRO A 2 -0.43 -18.67 1.38
CA PRO A 2 -0.32 -17.92 2.63
C PRO A 2 -0.92 -18.76 3.75
N ASP A 3 -0.25 -18.76 4.90
CA ASP A 3 -0.60 -19.56 6.07
C ASP A 3 -2.09 -19.45 6.42
N ARG A 4 -2.68 -20.57 6.82
CA ARG A 4 -4.10 -20.72 7.15
C ARG A 4 -4.51 -19.64 8.16
N PHE A 5 -5.23 -18.60 7.72
CA PHE A 5 -5.74 -17.56 8.60
C PHE A 5 -7.05 -18.01 9.24
N THR A 6 -7.08 -18.09 10.57
CA THR A 6 -8.20 -18.63 11.34
C THR A 6 -8.93 -17.56 12.16
N ILE A 7 -10.14 -17.89 12.63
CA ILE A 7 -10.89 -17.01 13.55
C ILE A 7 -10.12 -16.73 14.84
N ALA A 8 -9.34 -17.71 15.34
CA ALA A 8 -8.47 -17.52 16.49
C ALA A 8 -7.46 -16.37 16.29
N LYS A 9 -6.88 -16.24 15.08
CA LYS A 9 -5.97 -15.15 14.75
C LYS A 9 -6.70 -13.81 14.59
N LEU A 10 -7.95 -13.84 14.09
CA LEU A 10 -8.80 -12.64 14.01
C LEU A 10 -9.06 -12.01 15.39
N ILE A 11 -9.35 -12.84 16.40
CA ILE A 11 -9.67 -12.37 17.77
C ILE A 11 -8.47 -11.76 18.48
N GLN A 12 -7.24 -12.13 18.08
CA GLN A 12 -6.02 -11.54 18.63
C GLN A 12 -5.80 -10.08 18.17
N CYS A 13 -6.54 -9.61 17.17
CA CYS A 13 -6.47 -8.21 16.73
C CYS A 13 -7.17 -7.29 17.73
N SER A 14 -6.39 -6.50 18.47
CA SER A 14 -6.91 -5.56 19.47
C SER A 14 -7.81 -4.47 18.87
N GLU A 15 -7.55 -4.06 17.63
CA GLU A 15 -8.33 -3.01 16.94
C GLU A 15 -9.77 -3.45 16.61
N LEU A 16 -10.05 -4.75 16.59
CA LEU A 16 -11.40 -5.26 16.32
C LEU A 16 -12.26 -5.41 17.58
N GLU A 17 -11.64 -5.38 18.77
CA GLU A 17 -12.29 -5.51 20.09
C GLU A 17 -13.29 -6.68 20.14
N LEU A 18 -12.87 -7.86 19.66
CA LEU A 18 -13.74 -9.02 19.52
C LEU A 18 -13.84 -9.83 20.81
N LYS A 19 -15.08 -10.09 21.24
CA LYS A 19 -15.42 -11.00 22.34
C LYS A 19 -16.13 -12.23 21.78
N VAL A 20 -15.72 -13.42 22.22
CA VAL A 20 -16.42 -14.67 21.88
C VAL A 20 -17.62 -14.87 22.80
N LEU A 21 -18.80 -15.05 22.23
CA LEU A 21 -20.04 -15.33 22.96
C LEU A 21 -20.39 -16.83 22.96
N ALA A 22 -20.22 -17.50 21.83
CA ALA A 22 -20.54 -18.92 21.63
C ALA A 22 -19.71 -19.56 20.51
N GLY A 23 -19.81 -20.87 20.34
CA GLY A 23 -19.17 -21.59 19.24
C GLY A 23 -17.64 -21.65 19.34
N GLN A 24 -17.07 -21.70 20.55
CA GLN A 24 -15.63 -21.71 20.79
C GLN A 24 -14.89 -22.87 20.09
N ASN A 25 -15.59 -23.98 19.85
CA ASN A 25 -15.03 -25.15 19.16
C ASN A 25 -14.76 -24.92 17.66
N GLY A 26 -15.22 -23.79 17.09
CA GLY A 26 -15.00 -23.43 15.68
C GLY A 26 -13.96 -22.34 15.46
N LEU A 27 -13.13 -22.00 16.46
CA LEU A 27 -12.15 -20.92 16.33
C LEU A 27 -11.01 -21.24 15.33
N ASP A 28 -10.83 -22.51 14.98
CA ASP A 28 -9.90 -23.00 13.97
C ASP A 28 -10.43 -22.87 12.53
N ARG A 29 -11.70 -22.49 12.35
CA ARG A 29 -12.30 -22.23 11.03
C ARG A 29 -11.50 -21.17 10.28
N GLN A 30 -11.41 -21.37 8.96
CA GLN A 30 -10.58 -20.55 8.08
C GLN A 30 -11.38 -19.40 7.47
N ILE A 31 -10.69 -18.28 7.26
CA ILE A 31 -11.19 -17.16 6.48
C ILE A 31 -10.55 -17.25 5.09
N HIS A 32 -11.38 -17.25 4.06
CA HIS A 32 -10.94 -17.34 2.66
C HIS A 32 -11.15 -16.03 1.87
N SER A 33 -11.94 -15.11 2.42
CA SER A 33 -12.32 -13.87 1.77
C SER A 33 -11.97 -12.67 2.63
N VAL A 34 -11.41 -11.63 2.01
CA VAL A 34 -11.19 -10.31 2.63
C VAL A 34 -12.49 -9.51 2.78
N GLN A 35 -13.52 -9.85 2.01
CA GLN A 35 -14.82 -9.20 2.08
C GLN A 35 -15.67 -9.82 3.18
N SER A 36 -16.38 -8.98 3.92
CA SER A 36 -17.48 -9.37 4.80
C SER A 36 -18.82 -9.41 4.06
N ASN A 37 -19.83 -10.03 4.66
CA ASN A 37 -21.20 -10.02 4.19
C ASN A 37 -22.15 -9.51 5.27
N ARG A 38 -23.16 -8.71 4.88
CA ARG A 38 -24.30 -8.39 5.74
C ARG A 38 -25.50 -9.19 5.24
N PRO A 39 -26.03 -10.15 6.02
CA PRO A 39 -26.99 -11.13 5.51
C PRO A 39 -28.43 -10.59 5.35
N GLY A 40 -28.64 -9.28 5.14
CA GLY A 40 -29.98 -8.68 5.11
C GLY A 40 -30.96 -9.37 4.16
N LEU A 41 -30.56 -9.60 2.90
CA LEU A 41 -31.41 -10.31 1.91
C LEU A 41 -31.60 -11.80 2.26
N ALA A 42 -30.57 -12.44 2.80
CA ALA A 42 -30.64 -13.84 3.23
C ALA A 42 -31.61 -14.00 4.41
N LEU A 43 -31.66 -13.03 5.32
CA LEU A 43 -32.63 -12.99 6.40
C LEU A 43 -34.07 -12.85 5.87
N CYS A 44 -34.28 -12.21 4.72
CA CYS A 44 -35.59 -12.18 4.05
C CYS A 44 -35.93 -13.48 3.28
N GLY A 45 -35.10 -14.52 3.35
CA GLY A 45 -35.32 -15.81 2.69
C GLY A 45 -34.69 -15.96 1.31
N HIS A 46 -33.94 -14.97 0.82
CA HIS A 46 -33.27 -15.03 -0.50
C HIS A 46 -31.79 -15.44 -0.37
N PHE A 47 -31.47 -16.70 -0.70
CA PHE A 47 -30.14 -17.28 -0.51
C PHE A 47 -29.33 -17.51 -1.80
N ASP A 48 -29.87 -17.21 -2.99
CA ASP A 48 -29.25 -17.57 -4.28
C ASP A 48 -27.87 -16.92 -4.50
N SER A 49 -27.63 -15.76 -3.88
CA SER A 49 -26.34 -15.05 -3.89
C SER A 49 -25.80 -14.79 -2.47
N PHE A 50 -26.13 -15.67 -1.53
CA PHE A 50 -25.66 -15.52 -0.16
C PHE A 50 -24.14 -15.78 -0.07
N GLY A 51 -23.36 -14.73 0.26
CA GLY A 51 -21.91 -14.82 0.47
C GLY A 51 -21.56 -15.54 1.77
N TYR A 52 -21.89 -16.82 1.87
CA TYR A 52 -21.75 -17.64 3.09
C TYR A 52 -20.30 -17.88 3.52
N ASP A 53 -19.37 -17.85 2.58
CA ASP A 53 -17.93 -18.05 2.77
C ASP A 53 -17.22 -16.85 3.43
N ARG A 54 -17.97 -15.78 3.69
CA ARG A 54 -17.50 -14.51 4.25
C ARG A 54 -17.86 -14.39 5.73
N ILE A 55 -17.17 -13.52 6.44
CA ILE A 55 -17.55 -13.13 7.80
C ILE A 55 -18.91 -12.43 7.74
N GLN A 56 -19.87 -12.90 8.53
CA GLN A 56 -21.23 -12.37 8.53
C GLN A 56 -21.38 -11.31 9.62
N ILE A 57 -21.78 -10.10 9.24
CA ILE A 57 -21.92 -8.95 10.16
C ILE A 57 -23.39 -8.71 10.44
N PHE A 58 -23.75 -8.73 11.72
CA PHE A 58 -25.08 -8.40 12.24
C PHE A 58 -25.04 -7.02 12.88
N GLY A 59 -25.72 -6.07 12.23
CA GLY A 59 -25.97 -4.74 12.72
C GLY A 59 -27.37 -4.61 13.32
N LYS A 60 -27.73 -3.36 13.63
CA LYS A 60 -29.04 -3.02 14.21
C LYS A 60 -30.19 -3.43 13.27
N GLY A 61 -30.00 -3.31 11.96
CA GLY A 61 -31.02 -3.65 10.96
C GLY A 61 -31.32 -5.14 10.94
N GLU A 62 -30.28 -5.98 10.84
CA GLU A 62 -30.41 -7.44 10.81
C GLU A 62 -31.05 -7.97 12.10
N VAL A 63 -30.60 -7.47 13.26
CA VAL A 63 -31.15 -7.87 14.57
C VAL A 63 -32.58 -7.39 14.73
N SER A 64 -32.89 -6.14 14.36
CA SER A 64 -34.26 -5.60 14.45
C SER A 64 -35.23 -6.38 13.56
N TYR A 65 -34.83 -6.77 12.36
CA TYR A 65 -35.65 -7.58 11.46
C TYR A 65 -35.93 -8.97 12.06
N LEU A 66 -34.91 -9.64 12.60
CA LEU A 66 -35.07 -10.94 13.26
C LEU A 66 -36.05 -10.90 14.45
N HIS A 67 -36.17 -9.77 15.15
CA HIS A 67 -37.13 -9.59 16.24
C HIS A 67 -38.58 -9.39 15.76
N GLN A 68 -38.79 -8.97 14.51
CA GLN A 68 -40.12 -8.76 13.93
C GLN A 68 -40.73 -10.05 13.35
N LEU A 69 -39.90 -11.05 13.05
CA LEU A 69 -40.35 -12.32 12.50
C LEU A 69 -41.10 -13.17 13.53
N SER A 70 -42.07 -13.94 13.06
CA SER A 70 -42.68 -15.00 13.87
C SER A 70 -41.65 -16.07 14.26
N THR A 71 -41.88 -16.80 15.34
CA THR A 71 -40.99 -17.88 15.79
C THR A 71 -40.75 -18.92 14.70
N THR A 72 -41.78 -19.25 13.91
CA THR A 72 -41.69 -20.22 12.80
C THR A 72 -40.83 -19.72 11.65
N GLU A 73 -41.00 -18.45 11.24
CA GLU A 73 -40.20 -17.85 10.16
C GLU A 73 -38.74 -17.69 10.59
N ARG A 74 -38.52 -17.16 11.79
CA ARG A 74 -37.18 -16.99 12.35
C ARG A 74 -36.43 -18.31 12.43
N HIS A 75 -37.10 -19.37 12.91
CA HIS A 75 -36.51 -20.69 12.99
C HIS A 75 -36.12 -21.24 11.61
N TRP A 76 -36.99 -21.09 10.61
CA TRP A 76 -36.72 -21.51 9.24
C TRP A 76 -35.52 -20.77 8.63
N ILE A 77 -35.48 -19.43 8.76
CA ILE A 77 -34.39 -18.58 8.25
C ILE A 77 -33.06 -18.92 8.94
N LEU A 78 -33.04 -19.01 10.28
CA LEU A 78 -31.82 -19.31 11.02
C LEU A 78 -31.32 -20.73 10.72
N SER A 79 -32.21 -21.72 10.67
CA SER A 79 -31.84 -23.09 10.28
C SER A 79 -31.22 -23.13 8.89
N ARG A 80 -31.76 -22.34 7.95
CA ARG A 80 -31.19 -22.24 6.60
C ARG A 80 -29.83 -21.53 6.60
N LEU A 81 -29.70 -20.40 7.30
CA LEU A 81 -28.45 -19.67 7.44
C LEU A 81 -27.32 -20.56 8.00
N PHE A 82 -27.60 -21.26 9.10
CA PHE A 82 -26.65 -22.15 9.78
C PHE A 82 -26.40 -23.47 9.04
N SER A 83 -27.14 -23.76 7.95
CA SER A 83 -26.85 -24.91 7.09
C SER A 83 -25.62 -24.69 6.20
N TYR A 84 -25.20 -23.43 6.01
CA TYR A 84 -24.00 -23.08 5.24
C TYR A 84 -22.74 -23.12 6.10
N GLN A 85 -21.58 -23.30 5.45
CA GLN A 85 -20.28 -23.28 6.12
C GLN A 85 -19.78 -21.85 6.39
N ILE A 86 -20.44 -21.15 7.30
CA ILE A 86 -20.09 -19.77 7.66
C ILE A 86 -18.81 -19.74 8.51
N PRO A 87 -17.82 -18.86 8.23
CA PRO A 87 -16.60 -18.78 9.03
C PRO A 87 -16.90 -18.31 10.46
N CYS A 88 -17.60 -17.18 10.63
CA CYS A 88 -18.11 -16.70 11.91
C CYS A 88 -19.24 -15.68 11.72
N LEU A 89 -19.96 -15.40 12.80
CA LEU A 89 -20.98 -14.36 12.91
C LEU A 89 -20.47 -13.26 13.87
N VAL A 90 -20.56 -11.99 13.50
CA VAL A 90 -20.13 -10.86 14.33
C VAL A 90 -21.28 -9.92 14.61
N PHE A 91 -21.60 -9.70 15.89
CA PHE A 91 -22.62 -8.76 16.34
C PHE A 91 -21.97 -7.44 16.74
N THR A 92 -22.37 -6.38 16.06
CA THR A 92 -21.80 -5.04 16.23
C THR A 92 -22.59 -4.24 17.27
N THR A 93 -22.04 -3.12 17.75
CA THR A 93 -22.67 -2.23 18.74
C THR A 93 -23.12 -2.94 20.02
N ASN A 94 -22.35 -3.94 20.49
CA ASN A 94 -22.67 -4.77 21.65
C ASN A 94 -24.09 -5.40 21.60
N LEU A 95 -24.62 -5.64 20.40
CA LEU A 95 -25.92 -6.27 20.23
C LEU A 95 -25.88 -7.70 20.79
N THR A 96 -26.94 -8.08 21.50
CA THR A 96 -27.08 -9.41 22.09
C THR A 96 -27.77 -10.35 21.09
N PRO A 97 -27.13 -11.44 20.66
CA PRO A 97 -27.76 -12.45 19.82
C PRO A 97 -28.94 -13.13 20.52
N SER A 98 -29.95 -13.57 19.77
CA SER A 98 -31.06 -14.33 20.34
C SER A 98 -30.59 -15.70 20.87
N PRO A 99 -31.27 -16.29 21.88
CA PRO A 99 -30.91 -17.61 22.41
C PRO A 99 -30.86 -18.72 21.35
N GLU A 100 -31.68 -18.59 20.31
CA GLU A 100 -31.73 -19.49 19.17
C GLU A 100 -30.42 -19.46 18.35
N ILE A 101 -29.87 -18.26 18.10
CA ILE A 101 -28.58 -18.09 17.41
C ILE A 101 -27.44 -18.66 18.25
N VAL A 102 -27.46 -18.44 19.57
CA VAL A 102 -26.46 -18.99 20.50
C VAL A 102 -26.48 -20.52 20.47
N SER A 103 -27.68 -21.12 20.51
CA SER A 103 -27.85 -22.57 20.49
C SER A 103 -27.35 -23.18 19.18
N LEU A 104 -27.74 -22.61 18.03
CA LEU A 104 -27.30 -23.06 16.70
C LEU A 104 -25.79 -22.88 16.50
N SER A 105 -25.22 -21.80 17.05
CA SER A 105 -23.76 -21.56 17.05
C SER A 105 -22.99 -22.65 17.79
N HIS A 106 -23.49 -23.10 18.93
CA HIS A 106 -22.90 -24.23 19.66
C HIS A 106 -23.03 -25.55 18.88
N GLU A 107 -24.23 -25.86 18.37
CA GLU A 107 -24.51 -27.09 17.62
C GLU A 107 -23.64 -27.22 16.36
N ARG A 108 -23.51 -26.13 15.60
CA ARG A 108 -22.80 -26.10 14.31
C ARG A 108 -21.34 -25.69 14.43
N HIS A 109 -20.86 -25.42 15.64
CA HIS A 109 -19.51 -24.95 15.92
C HIS A 109 -19.14 -23.73 15.06
N ILE A 110 -20.06 -22.77 14.94
CA ILE A 110 -19.82 -21.51 14.23
C ILE A 110 -19.54 -20.44 15.29
N PRO A 111 -18.33 -19.83 15.33
CA PRO A 111 -18.01 -18.80 16.30
C PRO A 111 -18.97 -17.61 16.23
N LEU A 112 -19.49 -17.24 17.38
CA LEU A 112 -20.35 -16.08 17.57
C LEU A 112 -19.55 -15.03 18.32
N LEU A 113 -19.26 -13.93 17.64
CA LEU A 113 -18.40 -12.86 18.13
C LEU A 113 -19.23 -11.59 18.35
N GLN A 114 -18.75 -10.71 19.22
CA GLN A 114 -19.34 -9.43 19.54
C GLN A 114 -18.27 -8.35 19.59
N THR A 115 -18.60 -7.15 19.14
CA THR A 115 -17.73 -5.96 19.22
C THR A 115 -18.52 -4.74 19.65
N GLY A 116 -17.85 -3.79 20.31
CA GLY A 116 -18.40 -2.49 20.67
C GLY A 116 -18.54 -1.53 19.49
N HIS A 117 -17.78 -1.73 18.43
CA HIS A 117 -17.81 -0.88 17.24
C HIS A 117 -19.16 -0.92 16.52
N ASP A 118 -19.56 0.19 15.91
CA ASP A 118 -20.67 0.21 14.96
C ASP A 118 -20.32 -0.58 13.69
N SER A 119 -21.34 -0.92 12.91
CA SER A 119 -21.16 -1.80 11.75
C SER A 119 -20.23 -1.22 10.68
N SER A 120 -20.18 0.10 10.48
CA SER A 120 -19.32 0.72 9.47
C SER A 120 -17.87 0.74 9.94
N THR A 121 -17.63 1.19 11.17
CA THR A 121 -16.30 1.21 11.79
C THR A 121 -15.69 -0.19 11.84
N PHE A 122 -16.46 -1.18 12.30
CA PHE A 122 -16.00 -2.57 12.35
C PHE A 122 -15.66 -3.12 10.96
N THR A 123 -16.50 -2.84 9.95
CA THR A 123 -16.26 -3.32 8.57
C THR A 123 -14.96 -2.74 8.01
N ASN A 124 -14.67 -1.47 8.28
CA ASN A 124 -13.43 -0.82 7.83
C ASN A 124 -12.18 -1.40 8.51
N PHE A 125 -12.20 -1.56 9.84
CA PHE A 125 -11.08 -2.20 10.53
C PHE A 125 -10.86 -3.64 10.08
N LEU A 126 -11.95 -4.39 9.92
CA LEU A 126 -11.88 -5.76 9.43
C LEU A 126 -11.27 -5.82 8.02
N LEU A 127 -11.73 -4.95 7.11
CA LEU A 127 -11.20 -4.88 5.75
C LEU A 127 -9.71 -4.56 5.75
N HIS A 128 -9.29 -3.51 6.48
CA HIS A 128 -7.89 -3.10 6.58
C HIS A 128 -7.01 -4.25 7.09
N PHE A 129 -7.47 -4.91 8.16
CA PHE A 129 -6.78 -6.03 8.76
C PHE A 129 -6.66 -7.23 7.80
N LEU A 130 -7.74 -7.62 7.13
CA LEU A 130 -7.74 -8.74 6.19
C LEU A 130 -6.93 -8.41 4.93
N GLU A 131 -6.99 -7.18 4.40
CA GLU A 131 -6.13 -6.75 3.29
C GLU A 131 -4.65 -6.77 3.68
N ASN A 132 -4.33 -6.38 4.91
CA ASN A 132 -2.97 -6.50 5.41
C ASN A 132 -2.55 -7.97 5.56
N GLU A 133 -3.43 -8.90 5.91
CA GLU A 133 -3.06 -10.32 6.06
C GLU A 133 -2.97 -11.06 4.71
N PHE A 134 -3.94 -10.84 3.82
CA PHE A 134 -4.08 -11.52 2.52
C PHE A 134 -3.52 -10.76 1.32
N GLY A 135 -2.98 -9.56 1.54
CA GLY A 135 -2.46 -8.70 0.48
C GLY A 135 -1.38 -9.39 -0.36
N PRO A 136 -1.36 -9.17 -1.70
CA PRO A 136 -0.34 -9.72 -2.58
C PRO A 136 1.08 -9.44 -2.11
N THR A 137 1.95 -10.44 -2.19
CA THR A 137 3.35 -10.35 -1.81
C THR A 137 4.29 -10.83 -2.91
N GLU A 138 5.46 -10.22 -3.00
CA GLU A 138 6.52 -10.59 -3.95
C GLU A 138 7.89 -10.31 -3.35
N PHE A 139 8.85 -11.20 -3.59
CA PHE A 139 10.24 -10.96 -3.25
C PHE A 139 10.95 -10.31 -4.43
N ILE A 140 11.54 -9.15 -4.20
CA ILE A 140 12.29 -8.39 -5.20
C ILE A 140 13.75 -8.30 -4.76
N HIS A 141 14.67 -8.53 -5.70
CA HIS A 141 16.09 -8.27 -5.48
C HIS A 141 16.38 -6.78 -5.65
N GLY A 142 16.85 -6.14 -4.59
CA GLY A 142 17.07 -4.70 -4.54
C GLY A 142 17.25 -4.21 -3.11
N ASN A 143 17.42 -2.90 -2.98
CA ASN A 143 17.61 -2.25 -1.68
C ASN A 143 16.44 -1.31 -1.42
N LEU A 144 15.95 -1.26 -0.19
CA LEU A 144 14.94 -0.30 0.24
C LEU A 144 15.51 0.61 1.31
N VAL A 145 15.46 1.90 1.04
CA VAL A 145 15.97 2.96 1.91
C VAL A 145 14.88 4.01 2.16
N ASP A 146 14.89 4.61 3.33
CA ASP A 146 14.06 5.74 3.72
C ASP A 146 14.88 7.03 3.54
N VAL A 147 14.56 7.78 2.49
CA VAL A 147 15.25 9.02 2.10
C VAL A 147 14.29 10.17 2.26
N TYR A 148 14.62 11.13 3.13
CA TYR A 148 13.73 12.25 3.49
C TYR A 148 12.29 11.83 3.85
N GLY A 149 12.12 10.67 4.48
CA GLY A 149 10.80 10.17 4.86
C GLY A 149 10.05 9.41 3.75
N LEU A 150 10.58 9.30 2.53
CA LEU A 150 10.01 8.51 1.43
C LEU A 150 10.75 7.17 1.29
N GLY A 151 10.01 6.08 1.09
CA GLY A 151 10.63 4.79 0.78
C GLY A 151 11.02 4.69 -0.69
N VAL A 152 12.33 4.51 -0.92
CA VAL A 152 12.93 4.40 -2.25
C VAL A 152 13.44 2.97 -2.46
N LEU A 153 12.82 2.27 -3.41
CA LEU A 153 13.26 0.94 -3.85
C LEU A 153 14.29 1.08 -4.96
N ILE A 154 15.54 0.73 -4.68
CA ILE A 154 16.66 0.78 -5.59
C ILE A 154 16.82 -0.58 -6.27
N LEU A 155 16.62 -0.61 -7.58
CA LEU A 155 16.74 -1.78 -8.45
C LEU A 155 17.94 -1.63 -9.38
N GLY A 156 18.40 -2.75 -9.94
CA GLY A 156 19.49 -2.76 -10.91
C GLY A 156 20.27 -4.08 -10.87
N PRO A 157 21.13 -4.34 -11.87
CA PRO A 157 21.88 -5.57 -11.96
C PRO A 157 22.82 -5.77 -10.76
N SER A 158 23.22 -7.02 -10.52
CA SER A 158 24.16 -7.35 -9.44
C SER A 158 25.51 -6.66 -9.68
N GLY A 159 26.07 -6.05 -8.63
CA GLY A 159 27.37 -5.37 -8.71
C GLY A 159 27.36 -3.97 -9.33
N ILE A 160 26.20 -3.39 -9.66
CA ILE A 160 26.12 -2.03 -10.21
C ILE A 160 26.38 -0.92 -9.17
N GLY A 161 26.40 -1.25 -7.87
CA GLY A 161 26.61 -0.27 -6.80
C GLY A 161 25.39 -0.01 -5.90
N LYS A 162 24.38 -0.90 -5.85
CA LYS A 162 23.15 -0.69 -5.05
C LYS A 162 23.46 -0.56 -3.55
N SER A 163 24.24 -1.48 -3.01
CA SER A 163 24.59 -1.53 -1.59
C SER A 163 25.57 -0.40 -1.23
N GLU A 164 26.50 -0.05 -2.13
CA GLU A 164 27.39 1.09 -1.97
C GLU A 164 26.64 2.43 -1.94
N ALA A 165 25.67 2.63 -2.85
CA ALA A 165 24.81 3.81 -2.84
C ALA A 165 23.95 3.87 -1.56
N SER A 166 23.43 2.72 -1.11
CA SER A 166 22.65 2.62 0.14
C SER A 166 23.50 2.96 1.36
N LEU A 167 24.75 2.49 1.41
CA LEU A 167 25.70 2.79 2.47
C LEU A 167 26.05 4.29 2.53
N GLU A 168 26.19 4.94 1.38
CA GLU A 168 26.43 6.37 1.33
C GLU A 168 25.20 7.18 1.79
N LEU A 169 23.99 6.74 1.45
CA LEU A 169 22.75 7.33 1.97
C LEU A 169 22.68 7.21 3.50
N LEU A 170 23.04 6.05 4.06
CA LEU A 170 23.11 5.87 5.53
C LEU A 170 24.07 6.86 6.19
N ARG A 171 25.24 7.09 5.59
CA ARG A 171 26.22 8.09 6.09
C ARG A 171 25.65 9.51 6.12
N LYS A 172 24.68 9.81 5.26
CA LYS A 172 23.98 11.10 5.21
C LYS A 172 22.79 11.19 6.17
N GLY A 173 22.55 10.16 6.98
CA GLY A 173 21.48 10.14 7.99
C GLY A 173 20.18 9.50 7.51
N HIS A 174 20.15 8.90 6.31
CA HIS A 174 19.01 8.12 5.84
C HIS A 174 18.96 6.75 6.51
N ARG A 175 17.87 6.00 6.31
CA ARG A 175 17.66 4.73 7.02
C ARG A 175 17.56 3.56 6.05
N LEU A 176 18.20 2.46 6.39
CA LEU A 176 18.10 1.21 5.65
C LEU A 176 16.90 0.42 6.14
N ILE A 177 16.03 0.03 5.21
CA ILE A 177 14.90 -0.85 5.49
C ILE A 177 15.31 -2.29 5.16
N ALA A 178 15.75 -2.53 3.93
CA ALA A 178 16.18 -3.83 3.44
C ALA A 178 17.35 -3.69 2.47
N ASP A 179 18.25 -4.67 2.48
CA ASP A 179 19.38 -4.81 1.56
C ASP A 179 19.25 -6.17 0.87
N ASP A 180 19.64 -6.24 -0.40
CA ASP A 180 19.62 -7.42 -1.28
C ASP A 180 18.22 -7.97 -1.62
N THR A 181 17.39 -8.27 -0.63
CA THR A 181 16.06 -8.85 -0.82
C THR A 181 15.00 -8.05 -0.07
N VAL A 182 13.99 -7.57 -0.80
CA VAL A 182 12.84 -6.84 -0.26
C VAL A 182 11.57 -7.65 -0.47
N LEU A 183 10.82 -7.90 0.60
CA LEU A 183 9.46 -8.40 0.50
C LEU A 183 8.53 -7.21 0.24
N LEU A 184 8.05 -7.07 -1.00
CA LEU A 184 6.96 -6.16 -1.30
C LEU A 184 5.64 -6.79 -0.89
N LYS A 185 4.80 -5.98 -0.27
CA LYS A 185 3.47 -6.37 0.17
C LYS A 185 2.50 -5.23 -0.11
N LYS A 186 1.44 -5.53 -0.85
CA LYS A 186 0.31 -4.61 -0.94
C LYS A 186 -0.42 -4.65 0.39
N VAL A 187 -0.53 -3.50 1.03
CA VAL A 187 -1.38 -3.26 2.19
C VAL A 187 -2.55 -2.41 1.68
N SER A 188 -3.60 -2.25 2.48
CA SER A 188 -4.82 -1.52 2.14
C SER A 188 -4.62 -0.23 1.33
N GLU A 189 -5.68 0.22 0.64
CA GLU A 189 -5.74 1.54 -0.02
C GLU A 189 -4.60 1.77 -1.03
N HIS A 190 -4.28 0.79 -1.86
CA HIS A 190 -3.28 0.93 -2.95
C HIS A 190 -1.83 1.16 -2.47
N ARG A 191 -1.55 0.95 -1.18
CA ARG A 191 -0.21 1.20 -0.63
C ARG A 191 0.66 -0.05 -0.75
N VAL A 192 1.85 0.12 -1.29
CA VAL A 192 2.86 -0.94 -1.34
C VAL A 192 3.88 -0.69 -0.25
N PHE A 193 4.05 -1.65 0.65
CA PHE A 193 5.10 -1.63 1.67
C PHE A 193 6.21 -2.58 1.30
N GLY A 194 7.44 -2.15 1.50
CA GLY A 194 8.60 -3.03 1.47
C GLY A 194 9.06 -3.35 2.88
N ILE A 195 9.38 -4.62 3.08
CA ILE A 195 9.70 -5.22 4.37
C ILE A 195 10.96 -6.05 4.20
N ARG A 196 11.83 -6.04 5.20
CA ARG A 196 12.99 -6.94 5.24
C ARG A 196 12.57 -8.35 5.69
N PRO A 197 12.85 -9.42 4.92
CA PRO A 197 12.74 -10.79 5.43
C PRO A 197 13.81 -11.11 6.50
N ASN A 198 13.48 -11.91 7.52
CA ASN A 198 14.27 -12.28 8.72
C ASN A 198 15.68 -12.88 8.41
N PRO A 199 16.66 -13.05 9.34
CA PRO A 199 16.94 -12.44 10.65
C PRO A 199 18.19 -11.52 10.66
N LEU A 200 18.86 -11.28 9.53
CA LEU A 200 20.05 -10.42 9.43
C LEU A 200 19.65 -8.93 9.40
N LYS A 201 18.97 -8.47 10.45
CA LYS A 201 18.22 -7.19 10.50
C LYS A 201 19.07 -5.94 10.32
N HIS A 202 20.37 -6.04 10.51
CA HIS A 202 21.30 -4.91 10.45
C HIS A 202 22.58 -5.22 9.67
N TYR A 203 22.69 -6.40 9.06
CA TYR A 203 23.87 -6.70 8.25
C TYR A 203 23.68 -6.27 6.80
N MET A 204 24.78 -5.92 6.14
CA MET A 204 24.87 -5.55 4.73
C MET A 204 26.16 -6.13 4.16
N GLU A 205 26.12 -6.67 2.94
CA GLU A 205 27.32 -7.12 2.23
C GLU A 205 27.84 -6.02 1.32
N ILE A 206 29.12 -5.66 1.47
CA ILE A 206 29.79 -4.70 0.59
C ILE A 206 30.99 -5.38 -0.06
N ARG A 207 31.06 -5.36 -1.40
CA ARG A 207 32.16 -5.97 -2.13
C ARG A 207 33.48 -5.31 -1.77
N GLY A 208 34.49 -6.13 -1.50
CA GLY A 208 35.82 -5.68 -1.05
C GLY A 208 35.93 -5.36 0.45
N LEU A 209 34.81 -5.22 1.17
CA LEU A 209 34.79 -5.03 2.63
C LEU A 209 34.23 -6.23 3.40
N GLY A 210 33.36 -7.02 2.77
CA GLY A 210 32.66 -8.14 3.41
C GLY A 210 31.34 -7.70 4.07
N ILE A 211 30.89 -8.49 5.04
CA ILE A 211 29.65 -8.22 5.79
C ILE A 211 29.92 -7.17 6.88
N ILE A 212 29.11 -6.12 6.90
CA ILE A 212 29.17 -5.04 7.91
C ILE A 212 27.90 -5.02 8.76
N ASP A 213 28.02 -4.60 10.01
CA ASP A 213 26.88 -4.31 10.89
C ASP A 213 26.53 -2.82 10.87
N VAL A 214 25.40 -2.50 10.26
CA VAL A 214 24.84 -1.15 10.13
C VAL A 214 24.54 -0.53 11.49
N VAL A 215 24.05 -1.31 12.47
CA VAL A 215 23.70 -0.76 13.79
C VAL A 215 24.95 -0.39 14.57
N SER A 216 25.98 -1.23 14.51
CA SER A 216 27.27 -0.91 15.14
C SER A 216 27.95 0.33 14.54
N LEU A 217 27.78 0.57 13.24
CA LEU A 217 28.42 1.69 12.54
C LEU A 217 27.63 3.00 12.58
N PHE A 218 26.30 2.94 12.49
CA PHE A 218 25.44 4.12 12.30
C PHE A 218 24.34 4.26 13.36
N GLY A 219 24.26 3.33 14.31
CA GLY A 219 23.28 3.34 15.39
C GLY A 219 21.92 2.75 15.01
N ILE A 220 21.07 2.55 16.02
CA ILE A 220 19.76 1.91 15.87
C ILE A 220 18.77 2.73 15.02
N THR A 221 18.97 4.04 14.93
CA THR A 221 18.11 4.94 14.15
C THR A 221 18.32 4.80 12.65
N ALA A 222 19.49 4.31 12.22
CA ALA A 222 19.83 4.09 10.82
C ALA A 222 19.12 2.88 10.19
N ILE A 223 18.32 2.13 10.96
CA ILE A 223 17.53 1.02 10.45
C ILE A 223 16.02 1.25 10.61
N GLY A 224 15.23 0.63 9.73
CA GLY A 224 13.77 0.58 9.81
C GLY A 224 13.23 -0.80 9.46
N ASN A 225 12.08 -1.17 10.05
CA ASN A 225 11.51 -2.51 9.85
C ASN A 225 10.69 -2.63 8.56
N ARG A 226 10.00 -1.55 8.18
CA ARG A 226 9.18 -1.46 6.98
C ARG A 226 9.07 -0.01 6.54
N LYS A 227 8.80 0.21 5.25
CA LYS A 227 8.50 1.54 4.69
C LYS A 227 7.55 1.39 3.51
N GLN A 228 6.67 2.36 3.31
CA GLN A 228 5.89 2.44 2.08
C GLN A 228 6.85 2.75 0.92
N VAL A 229 6.75 2.00 -0.17
CA VAL A 229 7.51 2.26 -1.40
C VAL A 229 6.76 3.31 -2.20
N GLU A 230 7.39 4.47 -2.37
CA GLU A 230 6.80 5.63 -3.03
C GLU A 230 7.59 6.03 -4.28
N LEU A 231 8.83 5.57 -4.39
CA LEU A 231 9.68 5.78 -5.56
C LEU A 231 10.46 4.50 -5.87
N VAL A 232 10.56 4.15 -7.15
CA VAL A 232 11.47 3.12 -7.64
C VAL A 232 12.60 3.78 -8.41
N VAL A 233 13.84 3.57 -8.00
CA VAL A 233 15.03 4.01 -8.73
C VAL A 233 15.67 2.80 -9.39
N SER A 234 15.70 2.78 -10.71
CA SER A 234 16.34 1.71 -11.49
C SER A 234 17.72 2.17 -11.95
N LEU A 235 18.76 1.56 -11.40
CA LEU A 235 20.14 1.77 -11.83
C LEU A 235 20.41 0.96 -13.09
N GLU A 236 20.98 1.62 -14.10
CA GLU A 236 21.38 0.99 -15.36
C GLU A 236 22.83 1.29 -15.69
N ILE A 237 23.49 0.38 -16.41
CA ILE A 237 24.82 0.64 -16.94
C ILE A 237 24.69 1.74 -18.00
N TRP A 238 25.53 2.76 -17.91
CA TRP A 238 25.51 3.83 -18.91
C TRP A 238 25.85 3.29 -20.30
N ASP A 239 24.98 3.57 -21.25
CA ASP A 239 25.17 3.24 -22.67
C ASP A 239 25.19 4.51 -23.52
N LYS A 240 26.24 4.67 -24.33
CA LYS A 240 26.40 5.77 -25.29
C LYS A 240 25.30 5.80 -26.33
N ASN A 241 24.73 4.64 -26.65
CA ASN A 241 23.75 4.47 -27.72
C ASN A 241 22.31 4.69 -27.24
N ARG A 242 22.10 4.81 -25.92
CA ARG A 242 20.78 5.04 -25.35
C ARG A 242 20.58 6.53 -25.09
N ALA A 243 19.56 7.11 -25.71
CA ALA A 243 19.13 8.47 -25.38
C ALA A 243 18.49 8.44 -23.98
N TYR A 244 19.20 8.97 -22.99
CA TYR A 244 18.62 9.22 -21.67
C TYR A 244 17.75 10.47 -21.74
N GLU A 245 16.58 10.39 -21.11
CA GLU A 245 15.65 11.49 -21.03
C GLU A 245 16.28 12.69 -20.32
N ARG A 246 16.11 13.89 -20.88
CA ARG A 246 16.73 15.14 -20.40
C ARG A 246 15.73 16.16 -19.87
N THR A 247 14.45 15.98 -20.18
CA THR A 247 13.38 16.94 -19.91
C THR A 247 12.60 16.60 -18.64
N GLY A 248 12.56 15.32 -18.24
CA GLY A 248 11.81 14.87 -17.06
C GLY A 248 10.29 14.97 -17.22
N LEU A 249 9.82 14.93 -18.48
CA LEU A 249 8.41 15.09 -18.85
C LEU A 249 7.69 13.74 -18.94
N GLU A 250 8.40 12.64 -19.16
CA GLU A 250 7.81 11.30 -19.19
C GLU A 250 7.75 10.69 -17.79
N GLU A 251 6.53 10.47 -17.30
CA GLU A 251 6.32 9.81 -16.03
C GLU A 251 6.39 8.28 -16.18
N GLN A 252 7.54 7.71 -15.84
CA GLN A 252 7.70 6.26 -15.78
C GLN A 252 7.12 5.69 -14.50
N HIS A 253 6.57 4.49 -14.60
CA HIS A 253 5.99 3.77 -13.47
C HIS A 253 6.52 2.35 -13.38
N TYR A 254 6.75 1.88 -12.16
CA TYR A 254 6.96 0.49 -11.81
C TYR A 254 5.61 -0.13 -11.45
N GLN A 255 5.23 -1.19 -12.15
CA GLN A 255 3.96 -1.88 -11.91
C GLN A 255 4.17 -3.01 -10.89
N PHE A 256 3.55 -2.87 -9.72
CA PHE A 256 3.43 -3.94 -8.74
C PHE A 256 1.98 -4.44 -8.70
N HIS A 257 1.73 -5.58 -9.36
CA HIS A 257 0.38 -6.08 -9.60
C HIS A 257 -0.53 -5.04 -10.29
N LYS A 258 -1.42 -4.38 -9.53
CA LYS A 258 -2.32 -3.33 -10.02
C LYS A 258 -1.87 -1.92 -9.63
N GLU A 259 -0.84 -1.80 -8.79
CA GLU A 259 -0.34 -0.52 -8.30
C GLU A 259 0.77 0.02 -9.19
N LEU A 260 0.71 1.31 -9.48
CA LEU A 260 1.72 2.03 -10.25
C LEU A 260 2.51 2.91 -9.28
N ILE A 261 3.81 2.65 -9.17
CA ILE A 261 4.72 3.42 -8.33
C ILE A 261 5.61 4.28 -9.24
N PRO A 262 5.78 5.59 -8.99
CA PRO A 262 6.70 6.42 -9.76
C PRO A 262 8.09 5.79 -9.87
N LYS A 263 8.64 5.81 -11.09
CA LYS A 263 9.94 5.20 -11.40
C LYS A 263 10.87 6.23 -12.04
N VAL A 264 12.13 6.21 -11.64
CA VAL A 264 13.21 6.97 -12.27
C VAL A 264 14.33 6.01 -12.66
N VAL A 265 14.87 6.19 -13.86
CA VAL A 265 16.01 5.41 -14.35
C VAL A 265 17.27 6.27 -14.26
N LEU A 266 18.27 5.79 -13.52
CA LEU A 266 19.53 6.51 -13.33
C LEU A 266 20.70 5.72 -13.93
N PRO A 267 21.41 6.27 -14.94
CA PRO A 267 22.58 5.62 -15.47
C PRO A 267 23.80 5.81 -14.57
N VAL A 268 24.48 4.70 -14.30
CA VAL A 268 25.71 4.63 -13.52
C VAL A 268 26.91 4.77 -14.45
N ALA A 269 27.68 5.83 -14.22
CA ALA A 269 28.91 6.14 -14.94
C ALA A 269 29.99 6.62 -13.94
N PRO A 270 31.29 6.44 -14.26
CA PRO A 270 32.38 6.95 -13.43
C PRO A 270 32.23 8.45 -13.12
N GLY A 271 32.50 8.85 -11.89
CA GLY A 271 32.40 10.24 -11.42
C GLY A 271 30.99 10.69 -11.04
N ARG A 272 29.95 9.85 -11.26
CA ARG A 272 28.59 10.15 -10.76
C ARG A 272 28.42 9.63 -9.33
N ASN A 273 27.96 10.51 -8.46
CA ASN A 273 27.53 10.13 -7.12
C ASN A 273 26.07 9.68 -7.16
N ILE A 274 25.84 8.37 -7.08
CA ILE A 274 24.50 7.78 -7.21
C ILE A 274 23.61 8.13 -6.02
N SER A 275 24.16 8.23 -4.81
CA SER A 275 23.37 8.60 -3.63
C SER A 275 22.82 10.03 -3.74
N ASN A 276 23.62 10.98 -4.23
CA ASN A 276 23.15 12.35 -4.52
C ASN A 276 22.00 12.36 -5.52
N LEU A 277 22.11 11.58 -6.60
CA LEU A 277 21.05 11.49 -7.61
C LEU A 277 19.77 10.88 -7.05
N ILE A 278 19.88 9.89 -6.17
CA ILE A 278 18.73 9.33 -5.45
C ILE A 278 18.07 10.38 -4.54
N GLU A 279 18.85 11.16 -3.78
CA GLU A 279 18.33 12.27 -2.98
C GLU A 279 17.63 13.31 -3.84
N THR A 280 18.22 13.69 -4.98
CA THR A 280 17.60 14.63 -5.93
C THR A 280 16.29 14.09 -6.50
N ALA A 281 16.25 12.82 -6.92
CA ALA A 281 15.02 12.20 -7.43
C ALA A 281 13.93 12.15 -6.34
N THR A 282 14.32 11.88 -5.10
CA THR A 282 13.42 11.85 -3.95
C THR A 282 12.86 13.24 -3.61
N ALA A 283 13.73 14.26 -3.60
CA ALA A 283 13.33 15.65 -3.40
C ALA A 283 12.40 16.15 -4.51
N ASN A 284 12.66 15.75 -5.76
CA ASN A 284 11.78 16.07 -6.90
C ASN A 284 10.39 15.45 -6.74
N LEU A 285 10.31 14.18 -6.28
CA LEU A 285 9.02 13.55 -5.98
C LEU A 285 8.27 14.28 -4.86
N TRP A 286 8.98 14.70 -3.80
CA TRP A 286 8.39 15.55 -2.75
C TRP A 286 7.84 16.86 -3.32
N SER A 287 8.60 17.54 -4.18
CA SER A 287 8.17 18.78 -4.85
C SER A 287 6.87 18.56 -5.62
N LYS A 288 6.82 17.50 -6.44
CA LYS A 288 5.60 17.12 -7.19
C LYS A 288 4.42 16.84 -6.25
N LYS A 289 4.65 16.13 -5.15
CA LYS A 289 3.61 15.87 -4.13
C LYS A 289 3.09 17.13 -3.44
N MET A 290 3.92 18.17 -3.34
CA MET A 290 3.55 19.48 -2.80
C MET A 290 2.94 20.42 -3.85
N GLY A 291 2.72 19.94 -5.08
CA GLY A 291 2.13 20.70 -6.17
C GLY A 291 3.11 21.58 -6.97
N VAL A 292 4.42 21.45 -6.73
CA VAL A 292 5.47 22.18 -7.46
C VAL A 292 6.09 21.26 -8.50
N ASN A 293 5.76 21.47 -9.78
CA ASN A 293 6.30 20.70 -10.89
C ASN A 293 7.38 21.52 -11.63
N ALA A 294 8.62 21.42 -11.19
CA ALA A 294 9.74 22.23 -11.71
C ALA A 294 9.93 22.12 -13.25
N PRO A 295 9.80 20.94 -13.90
CA PRO A 295 9.77 20.84 -15.35
C PRO A 295 8.65 21.65 -16.02
N GLU A 296 7.41 21.60 -15.50
CA GLU A 296 6.29 22.38 -16.06
C GLU A 296 6.44 23.88 -15.80
N GLU A 297 6.97 24.28 -14.65
CA GLU A 297 7.25 25.68 -14.36
C GLU A 297 8.34 26.22 -15.28
N LEU A 298 9.39 25.43 -15.54
CA LEU A 298 10.43 25.80 -16.48
C LEU A 298 9.90 25.86 -17.91
N ASP A 299 9.08 24.89 -18.33
CA ASP A 299 8.47 24.87 -19.67
C ASP A 299 7.52 26.06 -19.88
N LYS A 300 6.71 26.40 -18.86
CA LYS A 300 5.91 27.63 -18.85
C LYS A 300 6.79 28.88 -18.91
N THR A 301 7.88 28.91 -18.16
CA THR A 301 8.80 30.07 -18.14
C THR A 301 9.49 30.25 -19.49
N LEU A 302 10.00 29.16 -20.08
CA LEU A 302 10.63 29.15 -21.40
C LEU A 302 9.63 29.51 -22.49
N SER A 303 8.41 28.95 -22.44
CA SER A 303 7.33 29.30 -23.38
C SER A 303 6.92 30.77 -23.25
N ASN A 304 6.89 31.31 -22.04
CA ASN A 304 6.62 32.74 -21.81
C ASN A 304 7.76 33.62 -22.33
N MET A 305 9.02 33.23 -22.12
CA MET A 305 10.18 33.95 -22.65
C MET A 305 10.19 33.94 -24.19
N MET A 306 9.89 32.80 -24.82
CA MET A 306 9.80 32.70 -26.28
C MET A 306 8.64 33.53 -26.86
N ASN A 307 7.49 33.56 -26.17
CA ASN A 307 6.36 34.40 -26.57
C ASN A 307 6.62 35.89 -26.36
N ASP A 308 7.45 36.26 -25.38
CA ASP A 308 7.84 37.64 -25.14
C ASP A 308 8.91 38.11 -26.14
N ASP A 309 9.85 37.25 -26.53
CA ASP A 309 10.80 37.52 -27.63
C ASP A 309 10.06 37.71 -28.98
N GLU A 310 9.04 36.88 -29.29
CA GLU A 310 8.20 37.07 -30.50
C GLU A 310 7.40 38.38 -30.48
N LYS A 311 6.94 38.83 -29.30
CA LYS A 311 6.30 40.15 -29.16
C LYS A 311 7.29 41.30 -29.33
N GLN A 312 8.52 41.13 -28.85
CA GLN A 312 9.57 42.13 -28.96
C GLN A 312 10.01 42.30 -30.43
N ASP A 313 10.16 41.20 -31.16
CA ASP A 313 10.39 41.20 -32.61
C ASP A 313 9.23 41.85 -33.38
N HIS A 314 7.97 41.61 -32.98
CA HIS A 314 6.82 42.28 -33.58
C HIS A 314 6.76 43.79 -33.30
N ILE A 315 7.19 44.26 -32.13
CA ILE A 315 7.23 45.69 -31.78
C ILE A 315 8.37 46.41 -32.55
N GLU A 316 9.55 45.79 -32.67
CA GLU A 316 10.66 46.35 -33.44
C GLU A 316 10.34 46.44 -34.94
N ASN A 317 9.65 45.43 -35.50
CA ASN A 317 9.24 45.43 -36.90
C ASN A 317 8.16 46.49 -37.19
N TRP A 318 7.25 46.75 -36.23
CA TRP A 318 6.27 47.84 -36.32
C TRP A 318 6.93 49.24 -36.25
N GLN A 319 7.94 49.41 -35.40
CA GLN A 319 8.68 50.68 -35.32
C GLN A 319 9.49 50.95 -36.60
N HIS A 320 10.07 49.90 -37.21
CA HIS A 320 10.77 50.02 -38.49
C HIS A 320 9.83 50.34 -39.67
N GLN A 321 8.61 49.78 -39.70
CA GLN A 321 7.63 50.11 -40.74
C GLN A 321 6.99 51.50 -40.55
N ALA A 322 6.80 51.97 -39.33
CA ALA A 322 6.28 53.31 -39.05
C ALA A 322 7.24 54.44 -39.49
N LEU A 323 8.56 54.18 -39.49
CA LEU A 323 9.58 55.12 -40.00
C LEU A 323 9.63 55.21 -41.54
N LEU A 324 9.01 54.26 -42.26
CA LEU A 324 8.96 54.25 -43.73
C LEU A 324 7.71 54.94 -44.32
N PHE A 325 6.76 55.36 -43.47
CA PHE A 325 5.52 56.05 -43.87
C PHE A 325 5.39 57.46 -43.27
N SER A 326 6.48 58.22 -43.20
CA SER A 326 6.39 59.68 -43.02
C SER A 326 6.36 60.37 -44.38
N PRO A 327 5.25 61.03 -44.79
CA PRO A 327 5.25 61.85 -45.99
C PRO A 327 6.04 63.14 -45.75
N ASN A 328 6.81 63.55 -46.76
CA ASN A 328 7.50 64.85 -46.82
C ASN A 328 6.57 66.04 -46.57
#